data_AF-A0A2V8N2V8-F1
#
_entry.id   AF-A0A2V8N2V8-F1
#
_cell.length_a   1.000
_cell.length_b   1.000
_cell.length_c   1.000
_cell.angle_alpha   90.00
_cell.angle_beta   90.00
_cell.angle_gamma   90.00
#
_symmetry.space_group_name_H-M   'P 1'
#
loop_
_entity.id
_entity.type
_entity.pdbx_description
1 polymer ?
#
loop_
_entity_poly.entity_id
_entity_poly.type
_entity_poly.pdbx_seq_one_letter_code
_entity_poly.pdbx_strand_id
1 'polypeptide(L)'
;MVTGSALTVRLQRRKDARDLRQKRSRIAILHADQYSDKLDELVYHGLRLFNLDIRGKSVLLKPNIVEYIPGKPVNTDTQLIGAAAEAFVRLDAASVTVGEGPGHDRDMDLLLHETGLGEQLVHRKIAFGI
;
A
#
# COMPACT_ATOMS: atom_id res chain seq x y z
N MET A 1 -16.62 54.75 18.28
CA MET A 1 -16.24 53.51 17.58
C MET A 1 -16.39 52.36 18.55
N VAL A 2 -17.08 51.30 18.13
CA VAL A 2 -17.74 50.29 18.97
C VAL A 2 -16.76 49.23 19.46
N THR A 3 -16.78 48.94 20.76
CA THR A 3 -16.02 47.86 21.42
C THR A 3 -16.74 46.53 21.16
N GLY A 4 -16.15 45.66 20.33
CA GLY A 4 -16.68 44.32 20.06
C GLY A 4 -16.33 43.35 21.19
N SER A 5 -17.34 42.85 21.90
CA SER A 5 -17.19 41.80 22.91
C SER A 5 -17.29 40.43 22.23
N ALA A 6 -16.22 39.63 22.26
CA ALA A 6 -16.21 38.30 21.67
C ALA A 6 -16.83 37.28 22.64
N LEU A 7 -18.03 36.81 22.32
CA LEU A 7 -18.68 35.69 23.01
C LEU A 7 -17.93 34.39 22.68
N THR A 8 -17.26 33.80 23.67
CA THR A 8 -16.67 32.46 23.53
C THR A 8 -17.74 31.42 23.81
N VAL A 9 -18.29 30.81 22.75
CA VAL A 9 -19.19 29.66 22.90
C VAL A 9 -18.35 28.44 23.30
N ARG A 10 -18.38 28.07 24.59
CA ARG A 10 -17.91 26.75 25.03
C ARG A 10 -18.89 25.71 24.50
N LEU A 11 -18.52 25.06 23.39
CA LEU A 11 -19.21 23.88 22.90
C LEU A 11 -19.03 22.76 23.94
N GLN A 12 -19.99 22.62 24.85
CA GLN A 12 -20.07 21.47 25.74
C GLN A 12 -20.19 20.22 24.87
N ARG A 13 -19.13 19.40 24.84
CA ARG A 13 -19.18 18.06 24.25
C ARG A 13 -20.34 17.31 24.91
N ARG A 14 -21.36 16.99 24.12
CA ARG A 14 -22.47 16.14 24.56
C ARG A 14 -21.88 14.83 25.10
N LYS A 15 -22.20 14.49 26.35
CA LYS A 15 -21.66 13.35 27.09
C LYS A 15 -22.15 11.98 26.57
N ASP A 16 -23.06 11.94 25.60
CA ASP A 16 -23.77 10.71 25.20
C ASP A 16 -23.61 10.32 23.72
N ALA A 17 -22.54 10.76 23.05
CA ALA A 17 -22.21 10.22 21.73
C ALA A 17 -21.39 8.93 21.92
N ARG A 18 -21.99 7.77 21.59
CA ARG A 18 -21.22 6.52 21.42
C ARG A 18 -20.04 6.80 20.50
N ASP A 19 -18.83 6.42 20.92
CA ASP A 19 -17.63 6.64 20.11
C ASP A 19 -17.67 5.75 18.87
N LEU A 20 -18.10 6.32 17.74
CA LEU A 20 -18.17 5.65 16.44
C LEU A 20 -16.83 5.64 15.70
N ARG A 21 -15.76 6.20 16.30
CA ARG A 21 -14.45 6.20 15.66
C ARG A 21 -13.93 4.77 15.55
N GLN A 22 -13.35 4.45 14.41
CA GLN A 22 -12.70 3.16 14.22
C GLN A 22 -11.62 2.93 15.29
N LYS A 23 -11.42 1.66 15.66
CA LYS A 23 -10.32 1.27 16.55
C LYS A 23 -9.02 1.88 16.03
N ARG A 24 -8.17 2.36 16.95
CA ARG A 24 -6.84 2.89 16.58
C ARG A 24 -6.08 1.85 15.79
N SER A 25 -5.73 2.19 14.55
CA SER A 25 -4.90 1.33 13.70
C SER A 25 -3.47 1.32 14.21
N ARG A 26 -2.81 0.17 14.15
CA ARG A 26 -1.36 0.08 14.30
C ARG A 26 -0.74 0.63 13.02
N ILE A 27 0.23 1.52 13.13
CA ILE A 27 0.88 2.19 11.99
C ILE A 27 2.39 2.15 12.21
N ALA A 28 3.14 1.94 11.13
CA ALA A 28 4.59 2.10 11.09
C ALA A 28 4.91 3.11 9.98
N ILE A 29 5.82 4.04 10.25
CA ILE A 29 6.35 5.00 9.27
C ILE A 29 7.82 4.67 9.12
N LEU A 30 8.22 4.30 7.90
CA LEU A 30 9.57 3.86 7.59
C LEU A 30 10.16 4.81 6.54
N HIS A 31 11.42 5.19 6.74
CA HIS A 31 12.11 6.09 5.83
C HIS A 31 12.83 5.31 4.73
N ALA A 32 12.69 5.78 3.49
CA ALA A 32 13.49 5.34 2.35
C ALA A 32 14.04 6.59 1.65
N ASP A 33 15.35 6.69 1.49
CA ASP A 33 15.96 7.82 0.76
C ASP A 33 15.53 7.83 -0.72
N GLN A 34 15.30 6.64 -1.27
CA GLN A 34 14.87 6.40 -2.64
C GLN A 34 14.25 5.01 -2.76
N TYR A 35 13.45 4.80 -3.80
CA TYR A 35 12.94 3.48 -4.15
C TYR A 35 13.99 2.74 -4.98
N SER A 36 14.47 1.63 -4.41
CA SER A 36 15.56 0.79 -4.91
C SER A 36 15.41 -0.61 -4.31
N ASP A 37 16.30 -1.54 -4.65
CA ASP A 37 16.36 -2.89 -4.06
C ASP A 37 16.41 -2.92 -2.52
N LYS A 38 16.82 -1.82 -1.89
CA LYS A 38 16.78 -1.66 -0.42
C LYS A 38 15.37 -1.73 0.16
N LEU A 39 14.33 -1.54 -0.66
CA LEU A 39 12.94 -1.66 -0.23
C LEU A 39 12.60 -3.07 0.24
N ASP A 40 13.23 -4.11 -0.31
CA ASP A 40 12.94 -5.50 0.06
C ASP A 40 13.16 -5.72 1.57
N GLU A 41 14.32 -5.31 2.09
CA GLU A 41 14.60 -5.39 3.53
C GLU A 41 13.72 -4.43 4.35
N LEU A 42 13.53 -3.19 3.88
CA LEU A 42 12.76 -2.18 4.61
C LEU A 42 11.31 -2.63 4.82
N VAL A 43 10.65 -3.10 3.75
CA VAL A 43 9.26 -3.56 3.78
C VAL A 43 9.14 -4.85 4.58
N TYR A 44 10.07 -5.79 4.41
CA TYR A 44 10.11 -7.02 5.22
C TYR A 44 10.18 -6.73 6.73
N HIS A 45 11.13 -5.89 7.16
CA HIS A 45 11.24 -5.49 8.56
C HIS A 45 10.02 -4.72 9.05
N GLY A 46 9.45 -3.87 8.19
CA GLY A 46 8.20 -3.15 8.45
C GLY A 46 7.03 -4.06 8.76
N LEU A 47 6.77 -5.05 7.90
CA LEU A 47 5.66 -6.00 8.08
C LEU A 47 5.84 -6.85 9.34
N ARG A 48 7.07 -7.18 9.74
CA ARG A 48 7.36 -7.89 10.99
C ARG A 48 6.93 -7.13 12.24
N LEU A 49 6.84 -5.80 12.20
CA LEU A 49 6.32 -5.01 13.33
C LEU A 49 4.86 -5.34 13.66
N PHE A 50 4.13 -5.96 12.72
CA PHE A 50 2.69 -6.22 12.85
C PHE A 50 2.36 -7.64 13.34
N ASN A 51 3.30 -8.59 13.27
CA ASN A 51 3.07 -10.01 13.58
C ASN A 51 1.85 -10.57 12.85
N LEU A 52 1.79 -10.37 11.53
CA LEU A 52 0.68 -10.83 10.71
C LEU A 52 0.63 -12.37 10.70
N ASP A 53 -0.55 -12.94 10.91
CA ASP A 53 -0.80 -14.38 10.78
C ASP A 53 -1.03 -14.74 9.31
N ILE A 54 0.06 -14.88 8.56
CA ILE A 54 0.03 -15.12 7.10
C ILE A 54 0.79 -16.38 6.67
N ARG A 55 1.46 -17.07 7.60
CA ARG A 55 2.15 -18.32 7.30
C ARG A 55 1.17 -19.35 6.72
N GLY A 56 1.53 -19.94 5.59
CA GLY A 56 0.72 -20.94 4.91
C GLY A 56 -0.56 -20.39 4.27
N LYS A 57 -0.74 -19.07 4.20
CA LYS A 57 -1.92 -18.45 3.57
C LYS A 57 -1.62 -17.94 2.17
N SER A 58 -2.65 -17.87 1.34
CA SER A 58 -2.59 -17.19 0.05
C SER A 58 -2.83 -15.70 0.23
N VAL A 59 -1.94 -14.88 -0.33
CA VAL A 59 -1.99 -13.42 -0.25
C VAL A 59 -2.25 -12.85 -1.65
N LEU A 60 -3.30 -12.05 -1.78
CA LEU A 60 -3.51 -11.19 -2.94
C LEU A 60 -3.03 -9.78 -2.60
N LEU A 61 -1.98 -9.32 -3.28
CA LEU A 61 -1.53 -7.94 -3.21
C LEU A 61 -2.22 -7.14 -4.31
N LYS A 62 -3.07 -6.19 -3.92
CA LYS A 62 -3.80 -5.30 -4.82
C LYS A 62 -3.12 -3.93 -4.85
N PRO A 63 -2.15 -3.69 -5.77
CA PRO A 63 -1.62 -2.35 -5.95
C PRO A 63 -2.70 -1.42 -6.53
N ASN A 64 -2.31 -0.17 -6.74
CA ASN A 64 -3.11 0.80 -7.46
C ASN A 64 -2.24 1.31 -8.61
N ILE A 65 -2.31 0.67 -9.77
CA ILE A 65 -1.47 1.01 -10.93
C ILE A 65 -2.23 1.93 -11.88
N VAL A 66 -3.53 1.66 -12.10
CA VAL A 66 -4.55 2.44 -12.84
C VAL A 66 -4.23 2.74 -14.31
N GLU A 67 -3.01 3.19 -14.60
CA GLU A 67 -2.59 3.69 -15.90
C GLU A 67 -1.05 3.67 -15.99
N TYR A 68 -0.53 3.84 -17.20
CA TYR A 68 0.91 3.94 -17.44
C TYR A 68 1.26 5.28 -18.09
N ILE A 69 2.33 5.89 -17.60
CA ILE A 69 3.02 7.01 -18.26
C ILE A 69 4.50 6.61 -18.39
N PRO A 70 5.09 6.69 -19.60
CA PRO A 70 6.50 6.34 -19.79
C PRO A 70 7.44 7.00 -18.80
N GLY A 71 8.24 6.17 -18.12
CA GLY A 71 9.22 6.61 -17.13
C GLY A 71 8.65 7.17 -15.83
N LYS A 72 7.34 7.05 -15.57
CA LYS A 72 6.71 7.59 -14.36
C LYS A 72 5.60 6.68 -13.81
N PRO A 73 5.75 6.12 -12.59
CA PRO A 73 4.62 5.47 -11.93
C PRO A 73 3.54 6.51 -11.61
N VAL A 74 2.28 6.19 -11.92
CA VAL A 74 1.17 7.12 -11.70
C VAL A 74 0.79 7.15 -10.21
N ASN A 75 0.58 5.98 -9.61
CA ASN A 75 0.08 5.84 -8.25
C ASN A 75 1.02 5.04 -7.35
N THR A 76 1.39 3.82 -7.76
CA THR A 76 2.24 2.92 -6.98
C THR A 76 3.50 2.60 -7.75
N ASP A 77 4.67 2.76 -7.12
CA ASP A 77 5.94 2.39 -7.72
C ASP A 77 6.11 0.88 -7.78
N THR A 78 6.60 0.36 -8.91
CA THR A 78 6.69 -1.08 -9.17
C THR A 78 7.74 -1.77 -8.31
N GLN A 79 8.80 -1.08 -7.87
CA GLN A 79 9.76 -1.63 -6.92
C GLN A 79 9.14 -1.82 -5.54
N LEU A 80 8.25 -0.91 -5.12
CA LEU A 80 7.50 -1.07 -3.87
C LEU A 80 6.52 -2.25 -3.93
N ILE A 81 5.87 -2.46 -5.07
CA ILE A 81 4.99 -3.62 -5.28
C ILE A 81 5.80 -4.92 -5.18
N GLY A 82 6.93 -4.99 -5.88
CA GLY A 82 7.85 -6.13 -5.84
C GLY A 82 8.34 -6.42 -4.41
N ALA A 83 8.82 -5.41 -3.70
CA ALA A 83 9.30 -5.52 -2.33
C ALA A 83 8.21 -6.00 -1.36
N ALA A 84 6.98 -5.51 -1.50
CA ALA A 84 5.86 -5.96 -0.69
C ALA A 84 5.49 -7.43 -0.95
N ALA A 85 5.47 -7.84 -2.22
CA ALA A 85 5.21 -9.24 -2.59
C ALA A 85 6.29 -10.18 -2.05
N GLU A 86 7.57 -9.81 -2.24
CA GLU A 86 8.73 -10.54 -1.71
C GLU A 86 8.66 -10.69 -0.18
N ALA A 87 8.29 -9.62 0.52
CA ALA A 87 8.18 -9.65 1.97
C ALA A 87 7.14 -10.67 2.46
N PHE A 88 6.00 -10.83 1.77
CA PHE A 88 5.03 -11.87 2.12
C PHE A 88 5.55 -13.28 1.86
N VAL A 89 6.33 -13.50 0.79
CA VAL A 89 7.01 -14.78 0.54
C VAL A 89 7.99 -15.09 1.67
N ARG A 90 8.85 -14.12 2.05
CA ARG A 90 9.81 -14.24 3.16
C ARG A 90 9.16 -14.44 4.55
N LEU A 91 7.87 -14.16 4.66
CA LEU A 91 7.06 -14.37 5.86
C LEU A 91 6.27 -15.69 5.83
N ASP A 92 6.67 -16.62 4.95
CA ASP A 92 6.13 -17.97 4.80
C ASP A 92 4.67 -18.01 4.26
N ALA A 93 4.22 -17.02 3.49
CA ALA A 93 2.95 -17.15 2.76
C ALA A 93 2.99 -18.39 1.84
N ALA A 94 1.89 -19.13 1.74
CA ALA A 94 1.81 -20.30 0.84
C ALA A 94 1.85 -19.88 -0.63
N SER A 95 1.24 -18.73 -0.94
CA SER A 95 1.30 -18.13 -2.27
C SER A 95 1.12 -16.62 -2.15
N VAL A 96 1.73 -15.90 -3.10
CA VAL A 96 1.55 -14.45 -3.26
C VAL A 96 1.23 -14.19 -4.72
N THR A 97 0.12 -13.50 -4.96
CA THR A 97 -0.29 -13.06 -6.29
C THR A 97 -0.45 -11.55 -6.25
N VAL A 98 0.11 -10.85 -7.22
CA VAL A 98 -0.21 -9.45 -7.48
C VAL A 98 -1.43 -9.42 -8.40
N GLY A 99 -2.51 -8.78 -7.95
CA GLY A 99 -3.74 -8.69 -8.73
C GLY A 99 -4.11 -7.26 -9.02
N GLU A 100 -4.37 -6.91 -10.27
CA GLU A 100 -4.85 -5.59 -10.66
C GLU A 100 -5.92 -5.70 -11.75
N GLY A 101 -6.95 -4.86 -11.65
CA GLY A 101 -8.01 -4.80 -12.66
C GLY A 101 -7.75 -3.69 -13.67
N PRO A 102 -8.33 -3.78 -14.89
CA PRO A 102 -8.18 -2.73 -15.89
C PRO A 102 -8.77 -1.41 -15.38
N GLY A 103 -8.03 -0.33 -15.62
CA GLY A 103 -8.47 1.04 -15.42
C GLY A 103 -9.19 1.55 -16.67
N HIS A 104 -8.69 2.66 -17.24
CA HIS A 104 -9.14 3.12 -18.56
C HIS A 104 -8.59 2.21 -19.67
N ASP A 105 -7.32 1.81 -19.56
CA ASP A 105 -6.72 0.81 -20.43
C ASP A 105 -7.09 -0.60 -19.99
N ARG A 106 -7.52 -1.41 -20.97
CA ARG A 106 -7.92 -2.80 -20.77
C ARG A 106 -6.79 -3.79 -21.03
N ASP A 107 -5.70 -3.33 -21.63
CA ASP A 107 -4.55 -4.17 -21.96
C ASP A 107 -3.60 -4.25 -20.77
N MET A 108 -3.80 -5.28 -19.94
CA MET A 108 -2.99 -5.49 -18.74
C MET A 108 -1.58 -5.96 -19.07
N ASP A 109 -1.38 -6.66 -20.19
CA ASP A 109 -0.05 -7.12 -20.60
C ASP A 109 0.80 -5.92 -21.02
N LEU A 110 0.22 -4.98 -21.77
CA LEU A 110 0.86 -3.72 -22.10
C LEU A 110 1.18 -2.92 -20.83
N LEU A 111 0.23 -2.79 -19.90
CA LEU A 111 0.46 -2.08 -18.64
C LEU A 111 1.60 -2.72 -17.83
N LEU A 112 1.67 -4.04 -17.75
CA LEU A 112 2.76 -4.75 -17.05
C LEU A 112 4.12 -4.51 -17.69
N HIS A 113 4.19 -4.55 -19.03
CA HIS A 113 5.40 -4.29 -19.80
C HIS A 113 5.87 -2.85 -19.58
N GLU A 114 4.97 -1.91 -19.85
CA GLU A 114 5.28 -0.49 -19.88
C GLU A 114 5.63 0.05 -18.48
N THR A 115 4.94 -0.39 -17.42
CA THR A 115 5.27 0.03 -16.04
C THR A 115 6.55 -0.60 -15.50
N GLY A 116 7.10 -1.61 -16.16
CA GLY A 116 8.20 -2.44 -15.65
C GLY A 116 7.78 -3.37 -14.51
N LEU A 117 6.47 -3.47 -14.18
CA LEU A 117 6.00 -4.37 -13.15
C LEU A 117 6.25 -5.84 -13.52
N GLY A 118 6.09 -6.19 -14.79
CA GLY A 118 6.34 -7.55 -15.27
C GLY A 118 7.73 -8.05 -14.88
N GLU A 119 8.76 -7.22 -15.06
CA GLU A 119 10.15 -7.55 -14.69
C GLU A 119 10.30 -7.75 -13.17
N GLN A 120 9.69 -6.87 -12.36
CA GLN A 120 9.73 -6.97 -10.90
C GLN A 120 9.11 -8.27 -10.39
N LEU A 121 8.01 -8.73 -11.01
CA LEU A 121 7.32 -9.96 -10.63
C LEU A 121 8.05 -11.21 -11.11
N VAL A 122 8.56 -11.22 -12.35
CA VAL A 122 9.32 -12.35 -12.92
C VAL A 122 10.58 -12.62 -12.11
N HIS A 123 11.34 -11.57 -11.76
CA HIS A 123 12.55 -11.70 -10.95
C HIS A 123 12.29 -12.41 -9.61
N ARG A 124 11.12 -12.13 -9.00
CA ARG A 124 10.69 -12.66 -7.69
C ARG A 124 9.82 -13.91 -7.79
N LYS A 125 9.54 -14.42 -9.00
CA LYS A 125 8.65 -15.55 -9.26
C LYS A 125 7.24 -15.35 -8.67
N ILE A 126 6.74 -14.13 -8.73
CA ILE A 126 5.41 -13.76 -8.24
C ILE A 126 4.41 -13.84 -9.39
N ALA A 127 3.26 -14.48 -9.15
CA ALA A 127 2.20 -14.56 -10.13
C ALA A 127 1.46 -13.22 -10.27
N PHE A 128 1.02 -12.90 -11.49
CA PHE A 128 0.08 -11.82 -11.73
C PHE A 128 -1.31 -12.39 -12.10
N GLY A 129 -2.37 -11.77 -11.62
CA GLY A 129 -3.75 -12.14 -11.94
C GLY A 129 -4.67 -10.93 -12.10
N ILE A 130 -5.82 -11.14 -12.74
CA ILE A 130 -6.89 -10.14 -12.92
C ILE A 130 -8.11 -10.59 -12.13
#